data_AF-A0A4Y3KEJ1-F1
#
_entry.id   AF-A0A4Y3KEJ1-F1
#
_cell.length_a   1.000
_cell.length_b   1.000
_cell.length_c   1.000
_cell.angle_alpha   90.00
_cell.angle_beta   90.00
_cell.angle_gamma   90.00
#
_symmetry.space_group_name_H-M   'P 1'
#
loop_
_entity.id
_entity.type
_entity.pdbx_description
1 polymer ?
#
loop_
_entity_poly.entity_id
_entity_poly.type
_entity_poly.pdbx_seq_one_letter_code
_entity_poly.pdbx_strand_id
1 'polypeptide(L)' 'MSGSGEGRAVPYYCPFCASEDLWPAGETHGQWECRSCARTFAVRFVSVADPGERTPRPAIAGGAR' A
#
# COMPACT_ATOMS: atom_id res chain seq x y z
N MET A 1 3.22 -12.05 -27.16
CA MET A 1 3.33 -11.00 -26.12
C MET A 1 2.38 -11.41 -25.02
N SER A 2 2.90 -11.95 -23.92
CA SER A 2 2.11 -12.55 -22.84
C SER A 2 1.12 -11.54 -22.27
N GLY A 3 -0.17 -11.88 -22.34
CA GLY A 3 -1.25 -11.12 -21.73
C GLY A 3 -1.30 -11.38 -20.23
N SER A 4 -1.40 -10.29 -19.46
CA SER A 4 -1.92 -10.19 -18.09
C SER A 4 -2.21 -8.72 -17.83
N GLY A 5 -3.21 -8.19 -18.51
CA GLY A 5 -3.69 -6.80 -18.39
C GLY A 5 -4.86 -6.68 -17.43
N GLU A 6 -4.82 -7.33 -16.26
CA GLU A 6 -5.75 -7.06 -15.16
C GLU A 6 -5.03 -6.10 -14.21
N GLY A 7 -5.42 -4.82 -14.24
CA GLY A 7 -4.61 -3.68 -13.81
C GLY A 7 -3.94 -3.85 -12.44
N ARG A 8 -2.61 -4.01 -12.42
CA ARG A 8 -1.82 -3.79 -11.20
C ARG A 8 -1.87 -2.30 -10.90
N ALA A 9 -2.35 -1.90 -9.73
CA ALA A 9 -2.07 -0.57 -9.23
C ALA A 9 -0.54 -0.44 -9.14
N VAL A 10 0.03 0.47 -9.95
CA VAL A 10 1.47 0.74 -9.94
C VAL A 10 1.69 1.89 -8.96
N PRO A 11 2.35 1.67 -7.82
CA PRO A 11 2.84 2.76 -6.99
C PRO A 11 3.94 3.50 -7.75
N TYR A 12 3.91 4.83 -7.72
CA TYR A 12 4.96 5.66 -8.31
C TYR A 12 6.16 5.84 -7.37
N TYR A 13 5.93 5.82 -6.05
CA TYR A 13 6.95 6.07 -5.03
C TYR A 13 6.94 4.99 -3.95
N CYS A 14 8.12 4.58 -3.50
CA CYS A 14 8.30 3.71 -2.35
C CYS A 14 7.76 4.40 -1.08
N PRO A 15 6.83 3.77 -0.33
CA PRO A 15 6.26 4.39 0.88
C PRO A 15 7.28 4.55 2.02
N PHE A 16 8.49 4.00 1.88
CA PHE A 16 9.52 4.03 2.91
C PHE A 16 10.71 4.96 2.61
N CYS A 17 11.05 5.20 1.35
CA CYS A 17 12.21 6.03 0.98
C CYS A 17 11.94 7.05 -0.12
N ALA A 18 10.69 7.13 -0.62
CA ALA A 18 10.28 8.03 -1.69
C ALA A 18 11.03 7.85 -3.04
N SER A 19 11.78 6.77 -3.22
CA SER A 19 12.38 6.42 -4.52
C SER A 19 11.33 5.87 -5.49
N GLU A 20 11.57 6.07 -6.79
CA GLU A 20 10.76 5.57 -7.91
C GLU A 20 11.27 4.22 -8.45
N ASP A 21 12.38 3.69 -7.90
CA ASP A 21 13.00 2.43 -8.33
C ASP A 21 12.23 1.21 -7.79
N LEU A 22 11.02 1.02 -8.33
CA LEU A 22 10.04 0.01 -7.95
C LEU A 22 9.88 -1.07 -9.01
N TRP A 23 9.96 -2.32 -8.59
CA TRP A 23 9.86 -3.49 -9.46
C TRP A 23 8.76 -4.44 -8.96
N PRO A 24 7.99 -5.09 -9.86
CA PRO A 24 7.09 -6.16 -9.45
C PRO A 24 7.87 -7.26 -8.71
N ALA A 25 7.35 -7.69 -7.57
CA ALA A 25 7.95 -8.74 -6.76
C ALA A 25 6.99 -9.92 -6.64
N GLY A 26 7.53 -11.13 -6.45
CA GLY A 26 6.75 -12.33 -6.13
C GLY A 26 5.74 -12.77 -7.20
N GLU A 27 4.95 -13.78 -6.85
CA GLU A 27 3.93 -14.38 -7.72
C GLU A 27 2.53 -13.80 -7.46
N THR A 28 2.34 -13.09 -6.35
CA THR A 28 1.04 -12.52 -5.98
C THR A 28 0.88 -11.11 -6.56
N HIS A 29 -0.34 -10.83 -7.04
CA HIS A 29 -0.72 -9.50 -7.49
C HIS A 29 -0.46 -8.41 -6.44
N GLY A 30 0.05 -7.27 -6.91
CA GLY A 30 0.26 -6.09 -6.08
C GLY A 30 1.52 -6.12 -5.21
N GLN A 31 2.37 -7.14 -5.32
CA GLN A 31 3.67 -7.17 -4.64
C GLN A 31 4.72 -6.36 -5.41
N TRP A 32 5.52 -5.59 -4.66
CA TRP A 32 6.54 -4.67 -5.17
C TRP A 32 7.80 -4.69 -4.31
N GLU A 33 8.96 -4.57 -4.95
CA GLU A 33 10.26 -4.37 -4.31
C GLU A 33 10.80 -2.99 -4.67
N CYS A 34 11.28 -2.24 -3.67
CA CYS A 34 12.07 -1.04 -3.90
C CYS A 34 13.56 -1.40 -3.87
N ARG A 35 14.26 -1.21 -5.00
CA ARG A 35 15.68 -1.54 -5.12
C ARG A 35 16.60 -0.52 -4.44
N SER A 36 16.13 0.71 -4.23
CA SER A 36 16.93 1.73 -3.51
C SER A 36 17.04 1.47 -2.00
N CYS A 37 16.03 0.84 -1.37
CA CYS A 37 16.05 0.55 0.06
C CYS A 37 15.81 -0.92 0.42
N ALA A 38 15.80 -1.81 -0.57
CA ALA A 38 15.63 -3.27 -0.45
C ALA A 38 14.39 -3.72 0.35
N ARG A 39 13.30 -2.95 0.32
CA ARG A 39 12.05 -3.31 1.01
C ARG A 39 11.02 -3.85 0.02
N THR A 40 10.38 -4.95 0.41
CA THR A 40 9.24 -5.54 -0.31
C THR A 40 7.94 -5.19 0.40
N PHE A 41 6.91 -4.84 -0.36
CA PHE A 41 5.58 -4.48 0.15
C PHE A 41 4.49 -4.92 -0.83
N ALA A 42 3.23 -4.90 -0.39
CA ALA A 42 2.08 -5.23 -1.21
C ALA A 42 1.03 -4.11 -1.19
N VAL A 43 0.46 -3.80 -2.35
CA VAL A 43 -0.64 -2.85 -2.54
C VAL A 43 -1.90 -3.64 -2.89
N ARG A 44 -3.00 -3.36 -2.17
CA ARG A 44 -4.31 -3.94 -2.43
C ARG A 44 -5.40 -2.89 -2.27
N PHE A 45 -6.44 -2.98 -3.09
CA PHE A 45 -7.69 -2.27 -2.83
C PHE A 45 -8.37 -2.88 -1.60
N VAL A 46 -8.89 -2.04 -0.71
CA VAL A 46 -9.57 -2.49 0.53
C VAL A 46 -11.06 -2.16 0.43
N SER A 47 -11.39 -0.87 0.33
CA SER A 47 -12.76 -0.36 0.16
C SER A 47 -12.71 1.10 -0.30
N VAL A 48 -13.85 1.63 -0.77
CA VAL A 48 -14.04 3.08 -0.89
C VAL A 48 -14.47 3.62 0.47
N ALA A 49 -13.87 4.72 0.91
CA ALA A 49 -14.24 5.35 2.17
C ALA A 49 -15.65 5.94 2.08
N ASP A 50 -16.53 5.56 3.02
CA ASP A 50 -17.80 6.24 3.21
C ASP A 50 -17.56 7.55 4.00
N PRO A 51 -17.95 8.72 3.47
CA PRO A 51 -17.72 10.00 4.14
C PRO A 51 -18.56 10.18 5.43
N GLY A 52 -19.64 9.41 5.62
CA GLY A 52 -20.49 9.41 6.81
C GLY A 52 -20.01 8.49 7.94
N GLU A 53 -19.19 7.48 7.63
CA GLU A 53 -18.65 6.51 8.59
C GLU A 53 -17.31 6.93 9.23
N ARG A 54 -16.93 8.21 9.16
CA ARG A 54 -15.86 8.77 10.01
C ARG A 54 -16.35 8.90 11.45
N THR A 55 -16.78 7.80 12.08
CA THR A 55 -16.86 7.74 13.53
C THR A 55 -15.42 7.81 14.05
N PRO A 56 -15.06 8.85 14.81
CA PRO A 56 -13.74 8.92 15.42
C PRO A 56 -13.57 7.68 16.29
N ARG A 57 -12.45 6.98 16.14
CA ARG A 57 -11.97 6.08 17.19
C ARG A 57 -12.04 6.90 18.49
N PRO A 58 -12.77 6.44 19.54
CA PRO A 58 -12.74 7.14 20.81
C PRO A 58 -11.26 7.28 21.16
N ALA A 59 -10.82 8.52 21.38
CA ALA A 59 -9.49 8.78 21.90
C ALA A 59 -9.30 7.81 23.05
N ILE A 60 -8.21 7.04 23.04
CA ILE A 60 -7.83 6.30 24.24
C ILE A 60 -7.90 7.30 25.39
N ALA A 61 -8.91 7.16 26.24
CA ALA A 61 -9.00 8.01 27.41
C ALA A 61 -7.74 7.69 28.18
N GLY A 62 -6.80 8.63 28.21
CA GLY A 62 -5.66 8.59 29.10
C GLY A 62 -6.21 8.58 30.51
N GLY A 63 -6.49 7.38 31.01
CA GLY A 63 -6.94 7.10 32.35
C GLY A 63 -5.76 7.31 33.29
N ALA A 64 -5.92 8.28 34.18
CA ALA A 64 -5.01 8.66 35.25
C ALA A 64 -4.45 7.47 36.04
N ARG A 65 -3.13 7.31 36.08
CA ARG A 65 -2.22 7.69 37.17
C ARG A 65 -0.82 7.12 36.93
#